data_AF-A0A381R7G4-F1
#
_entry.id   AF-A0A381R7G4-F1
#
_cell.length_a   1.000
_cell.length_b   1.000
_cell.length_c   1.000
_cell.angle_alpha   90.00
_cell.angle_beta   90.00
_cell.angle_gamma   90.00
#
_symmetry.space_group_name_H-M   'P 1'
#
loop_
_entity.id
_entity.type
_entity.pdbx_description
1 polymer ?
#
loop_
_entity_poly.entity_id
_entity_poly.type
_entity_poly.pdbx_seq_one_letter_code
_entity_poly.pdbx_strand_id
1 'polypeptide(L)'
;MIKIDKLIDSITSFLKERFDIMKVDLVDKISSAVSRLISFFVLFLILLFVIGFASITLGNYLNEILESSYLGYSIITLFYIIIFIGLYAFTKSGKFKNLIESEFNKGIKK
;
A
#
# COMPACT_ATOMS: atom_id res chain seq x y z
N MET A 1 -58.12 10.20 -5.02
CA MET A 1 -56.84 10.74 -4.53
C MET A 1 -55.95 9.71 -3.81
N ILE A 2 -56.48 8.63 -3.20
CA ILE A 2 -55.74 7.77 -2.23
C ILE A 2 -54.65 6.82 -2.82
N LYS A 3 -54.53 6.64 -4.14
CA LYS A 3 -53.60 5.65 -4.73
C LYS A 3 -52.18 6.18 -4.99
N ILE A 4 -52.06 7.48 -5.26
CA ILE A 4 -50.77 8.12 -5.59
C ILE A 4 -49.91 8.26 -4.33
N ASP A 5 -50.52 8.66 -3.22
CA ASP A 5 -49.83 8.80 -1.92
C ASP A 5 -49.23 7.46 -1.45
N LYS A 6 -49.98 6.36 -1.58
CA LYS A 6 -49.47 5.01 -1.27
C LYS A 6 -48.31 4.56 -2.17
N LEU A 7 -48.32 4.98 -3.44
CA LEU A 7 -47.24 4.68 -4.38
C LEU A 7 -45.97 5.45 -3.99
N ILE A 8 -46.13 6.73 -3.63
CA ILE A 8 -45.06 7.61 -3.18
C ILE A 8 -44.45 7.10 -1.87
N ASP A 9 -45.27 6.66 -0.91
CA ASP A 9 -44.80 6.09 0.36
C ASP A 9 -44.02 4.78 0.17
N SER A 10 -44.45 3.94 -0.77
CA SER A 10 -43.79 2.67 -1.08
C SER A 10 -42.42 2.90 -1.74
N ILE A 11 -42.35 3.84 -2.68
CA ILE A 11 -41.10 4.24 -3.34
C ILE A 11 -40.15 4.88 -2.31
N THR A 12 -40.68 5.73 -1.43
CA THR A 12 -39.89 6.40 -0.39
C THR A 12 -39.34 5.40 0.62
N SER A 13 -40.14 4.43 1.07
CA SER A 13 -39.68 3.35 1.96
C SER A 13 -38.60 2.49 1.30
N PHE A 14 -38.80 2.12 0.02
CA PHE A 14 -37.81 1.35 -0.73
C PHE A 14 -36.50 2.13 -0.91
N LEU A 15 -36.57 3.42 -1.26
CA LEU A 15 -35.38 4.27 -1.37
C LEU A 15 -34.67 4.40 -0.03
N LYS A 16 -35.41 4.58 1.06
CA LYS A 16 -34.86 4.70 2.41
C LYS A 16 -34.10 3.43 2.82
N GLU A 17 -34.67 2.27 2.56
CA GLU A 17 -34.04 0.97 2.83
C GLU A 17 -32.77 0.77 1.99
N ARG A 18 -32.80 1.15 0.69
CA ARG A 18 -31.60 1.13 -0.17
C ARG A 18 -30.51 2.10 0.32
N PHE A 19 -30.88 3.29 0.78
CA PHE A 19 -29.95 4.26 1.35
C PHE A 19 -29.31 3.74 2.65
N ASP A 20 -30.06 3.05 3.49
CA ASP A 20 -29.52 2.50 4.74
C ASP A 20 -28.56 1.34 4.47
N ILE A 21 -28.89 0.44 3.51
CA ILE A 21 -27.95 -0.59 3.04
C ILE A 21 -26.67 0.04 2.48
N MET A 22 -26.79 1.08 1.65
CA MET A 22 -25.64 1.77 1.06
C MET A 22 -24.73 2.41 2.12
N LYS A 23 -25.28 2.96 3.21
CA LYS A 23 -24.48 3.50 4.32
C LYS A 23 -23.68 2.41 5.01
N VAL A 24 -24.30 1.26 5.29
CA VAL A 24 -23.63 0.12 5.94
C VAL A 24 -22.50 -0.41 5.04
N ASP A 25 -22.77 -0.64 3.76
CA ASP A 25 -21.76 -1.09 2.79
C ASP A 25 -20.58 -0.12 2.68
N LEU A 26 -20.83 1.19 2.74
CA LEU A 26 -19.79 2.22 2.73
C LEU A 26 -18.94 2.14 3.99
N VAL A 27 -19.56 2.04 5.17
CA VAL A 27 -18.84 1.92 6.45
C VAL A 27 -17.99 0.66 6.48
N ASP A 28 -18.50 -0.47 5.98
CA ASP A 28 -17.76 -1.74 5.94
C ASP A 28 -16.57 -1.68 4.97
N LYS A 29 -16.75 -1.08 3.78
CA LYS A 29 -15.66 -0.88 2.82
C LYS A 29 -14.58 0.07 3.36
N ILE A 30 -14.98 1.16 4.01
CA ILE A 30 -14.02 2.09 4.62
C ILE A 30 -13.30 1.42 5.79
N SER A 31 -14.03 0.73 6.66
CA SER A 31 -13.46 0.05 7.83
C SER A 31 -12.46 -1.03 7.43
N SER A 32 -12.79 -1.83 6.41
CA SER A 32 -11.87 -2.84 5.88
C SER A 32 -10.64 -2.24 5.20
N ALA A 33 -10.81 -1.17 4.41
CA ALA A 33 -9.68 -0.44 3.79
C ALA A 33 -8.76 0.18 4.85
N VAL A 34 -9.33 0.85 5.86
CA VAL A 34 -8.60 1.46 6.97
C VAL A 34 -7.86 0.39 7.79
N SER A 35 -8.52 -0.72 8.11
CA SER A 35 -7.88 -1.82 8.86
C SER A 35 -6.68 -2.41 8.12
N ARG A 36 -6.80 -2.59 6.80
CA ARG A 36 -5.69 -3.06 5.95
C ARG A 36 -4.58 -2.03 5.87
N LEU A 37 -4.91 -0.74 5.76
CA LEU A 37 -3.93 0.35 5.74
C LEU A 37 -3.14 0.42 7.06
N ILE A 38 -3.83 0.36 8.20
CA ILE A 38 -3.20 0.36 9.53
C ILE A 38 -2.27 -0.85 9.67
N SER A 39 -2.74 -2.04 9.32
CA SER A 39 -1.94 -3.27 9.39
C SER A 39 -0.68 -3.16 8.53
N PHE A 40 -0.83 -2.67 7.30
CA PHE A 40 0.30 -2.45 6.40
C PHE A 40 1.27 -1.40 6.94
N PHE A 41 0.74 -0.31 7.50
CA PHE A 41 1.54 0.76 8.10
C PHE A 41 2.37 0.26 9.28
N VAL A 42 1.79 -0.53 10.18
CA VAL A 42 2.50 -1.13 11.32
C VAL A 42 3.63 -2.04 10.84
N LEU A 43 3.36 -2.93 9.87
CA LEU A 43 4.38 -3.80 9.29
C LEU A 43 5.50 -3.00 8.61
N PHE A 44 5.13 -1.98 7.85
CA PHE A 44 6.09 -1.09 7.19
C PHE A 44 6.97 -0.35 8.19
N LEU A 45 6.39 0.14 9.29
CA LEU A 45 7.11 0.81 10.37
C LEU A 45 8.12 -0.13 11.04
N ILE A 46 7.71 -1.36 11.36
CA ILE A 46 8.62 -2.37 11.92
C ILE A 46 9.76 -2.67 10.95
N LEU A 47 9.43 -2.87 9.67
CA LEU A 47 10.43 -3.13 8.64
C LEU A 47 11.43 -1.97 8.50
N LEU A 48 10.96 -0.73 8.59
CA LEU A 48 11.81 0.46 8.57
C LEU A 48 12.81 0.44 9.73
N PHE A 49 12.37 0.10 10.94
CA PHE A 49 13.27 -0.04 12.10
C PHE A 49 14.29 -1.17 11.89
N VAL A 50 13.83 -2.34 11.42
CA VAL A 50 14.72 -3.48 11.17
C VAL A 50 15.81 -3.11 10.16
N ILE A 51 15.43 -2.49 9.03
CA ILE A 51 16.39 -2.07 8.01
C ILE A 51 17.32 -1.00 8.58
N GLY A 52 16.80 0.02 9.26
CA GLY A 52 17.61 1.10 9.83
C GLY A 52 18.65 0.59 10.84
N PHE A 53 18.24 -0.27 11.78
CA PHE A 53 19.18 -0.87 12.73
C PHE A 53 20.17 -1.83 12.07
N ALA A 54 19.75 -2.59 11.06
CA ALA A 54 20.65 -3.42 10.28
C ALA A 54 21.69 -2.58 9.53
N SER A 55 21.30 -1.45 8.92
CA SER A 55 22.23 -0.52 8.27
C SER A 55 23.23 0.08 9.26
N ILE A 56 22.78 0.49 10.44
CA ILE A 56 23.67 1.03 11.48
C ILE A 56 24.66 -0.05 11.95
N THR A 57 24.18 -1.27 12.19
CA THR A 57 24.99 -2.40 12.64
C THR A 57 26.04 -2.77 11.59
N LEU A 58 25.63 -2.92 10.33
CA LEU A 58 26.54 -3.20 9.22
C LEU A 58 27.52 -2.05 9.00
N GLY A 59 27.08 -0.81 9.19
CA GLY A 59 27.93 0.37 9.04
C GLY A 59 29.02 0.41 10.10
N ASN A 60 28.66 0.12 11.36
CA ASN A 60 29.60 -0.02 12.46
C ASN A 60 30.57 -1.18 12.25
N TYR A 61 30.08 -2.33 11.81
CA TYR A 61 30.92 -3.49 11.51
C TYR A 61 31.95 -3.18 10.41
N LEU A 62 31.52 -2.50 9.34
CA LEU A 62 32.43 -2.04 8.29
C LEU A 62 33.41 -0.99 8.82
N ASN A 63 32.96 -0.04 9.63
CA ASN A 63 33.81 0.97 10.25
C ASN A 63 34.95 0.33 11.08
N GLU A 64 34.64 -0.74 11.82
CA GLU A 64 35.64 -1.50 12.61
C GLU A 64 36.69 -2.17 11.71
N ILE A 65 36.26 -2.81 10.62
CA ILE A 65 37.17 -3.46 9.66
C ILE A 65 38.02 -2.46 8.88
N LEU A 66 37.45 -1.31 8.52
CA LEU A 66 38.15 -0.27 7.76
C LEU A 66 38.94 0.70 8.66
N GLU A 67 38.99 0.47 9.98
CA GLU A 67 39.63 1.34 10.97
C GLU A 67 39.21 2.82 10.82
N SER A 68 37.95 3.05 10.47
CA SER A 68 37.43 4.38 10.11
C SER A 68 36.07 4.62 10.74
N SER A 69 35.82 5.84 11.22
CA SER A 69 34.56 6.18 11.89
C SER A 69 33.37 6.40 10.94
N TYR A 70 33.58 6.46 9.62
CA TYR A 70 32.51 6.86 8.69
C TYR A 70 32.47 6.09 7.36
N LEU A 71 33.56 5.43 6.95
CA LEU A 71 33.61 4.79 5.63
C LEU A 71 32.58 3.66 5.44
N GLY A 72 32.26 2.92 6.49
CA GLY A 72 31.23 1.88 6.49
C GLY A 72 29.83 2.43 6.17
N TYR A 73 29.47 3.59 6.72
CA TYR A 73 28.20 4.24 6.38
C TYR A 73 28.17 4.76 4.93
N SER A 74 29.32 5.26 4.43
CA SER A 74 29.44 5.71 3.04
C SER A 74 29.24 4.55 2.05
N ILE A 75 29.80 3.38 2.33
CA ILE A 75 29.65 2.17 1.51
C ILE A 75 28.17 1.74 1.46
N ILE A 76 27.50 1.69 2.62
CA ILE A 76 26.08 1.33 2.69
C ILE A 76 25.20 2.34 1.94
N THR A 77 25.52 3.63 2.05
CA THR A 77 24.81 4.69 1.33
C THR A 77 24.96 4.53 -0.18
N LEU A 78 26.19 4.27 -0.67
CA LEU A 78 26.46 3.99 -2.08
C LEU A 78 25.68 2.76 -2.58
N PHE A 79 25.63 1.70 -1.77
CA PHE A 79 24.84 0.51 -2.09
C PHE A 79 23.35 0.84 -2.26
N TYR A 80 22.76 1.63 -1.35
CA TYR A 80 21.36 2.05 -1.48
C TYR A 80 21.11 2.95 -2.69
N ILE A 81 22.05 3.83 -3.04
CA ILE A 81 21.95 4.66 -4.26
C ILE A 81 21.92 3.77 -5.51
N ILE A 82 22.75 2.73 -5.57
CA ILE A 82 22.78 1.81 -6.72
C ILE A 82 21.44 1.08 -6.85
N ILE A 83 20.89 0.56 -5.74
CA ILE A 83 19.56 -0.07 -5.73
C ILE A 83 18.49 0.93 -6.20
N PHE A 84 18.53 2.16 -5.68
CA PHE A 84 17.56 3.20 -6.03
C PHE A 84 17.59 3.52 -7.53
N ILE A 85 18.78 3.69 -8.12
CA ILE A 85 18.94 3.93 -9.55
C ILE A 85 18.41 2.74 -10.36
N GLY A 86 18.70 1.51 -9.93
CA GLY A 86 18.19 0.29 -10.57
C GLY A 86 16.66 0.22 -10.57
N LEU A 87 16.04 0.49 -9.41
CA LEU A 87 14.58 0.54 -9.27
C LEU A 87 13.95 1.66 -10.10
N TYR A 88 14.57 2.85 -10.10
CA TYR A 88 14.10 3.99 -10.88
C TYR A 88 14.14 3.68 -12.39
N ALA A 89 15.23 3.09 -12.88
CA ALA A 89 15.37 2.66 -14.26
C ALA A 89 14.34 1.57 -14.63
N PHE A 90 14.11 0.59 -13.75
CA PHE A 90 13.12 -0.47 -13.95
C PHE A 90 11.69 0.08 -14.04
N THR A 91 11.35 1.04 -13.17
CA THR A 91 10.05 1.72 -13.16
C THR A 91 9.85 2.53 -14.43
N LYS A 92 10.87 3.27 -14.88
CA LYS A 92 10.84 4.07 -16.11
C LYS A 92 10.77 3.21 -17.38
N SER A 93 11.35 2.01 -17.38
CA SER A 93 11.38 1.11 -18.53
C SER A 93 9.99 0.54 -18.91
N GLY A 94 8.91 0.87 -18.20
CA GLY A 94 7.57 0.37 -18.48
C GLY A 94 7.37 -1.14 -18.22
N LYS A 95 8.44 -1.85 -17.84
CA LYS A 95 8.41 -3.28 -17.50
C LYS A 95 7.47 -3.58 -16.35
N PHE A 96 7.37 -2.68 -15.38
CA PHE A 96 6.42 -2.80 -14.27
C PHE A 96 4.96 -2.72 -14.75
N LYS A 97 4.66 -1.84 -15.71
CA LYS A 97 3.33 -1.70 -16.31
C LYS A 97 2.93 -2.98 -17.06
N ASN A 98 3.85 -3.53 -17.85
CA ASN A 98 3.61 -4.77 -18.61
C ASN A 98 3.45 -6.00 -17.69
N LEU A 99 4.14 -6.04 -16.54
CA LEU A 99 4.04 -7.14 -15.58
C LEU A 99 2.68 -7.12 -14.86
N ILE A 100 2.23 -5.94 -14.43
CA ILE A 100 0.91 -5.75 -13.82
C ILE A 100 -0.21 -6.04 -14.83
N GLU A 101 -0.11 -5.53 -16.06
CA GLU A 101 -1.11 -5.81 -17.12
C GLU A 101 -1.18 -7.31 -17.44
N SER A 102 -0.06 -8.04 -17.40
CA SER A 102 -0.04 -9.48 -17.65
C SER A 102 -0.74 -10.31 -16.57
N GLU A 103 -0.63 -9.91 -15.29
CA GLU A 103 -1.30 -10.59 -14.19
C GLU A 103 -2.79 -10.22 -14.12
N PHE A 104 -3.15 -8.97 -14.45
CA PHE A 104 -4.55 -8.55 -14.54
C PHE A 104 -5.30 -9.28 -15.67
N ASN A 105 -4.68 -9.45 -16.84
CA ASN A 105 -5.27 -10.20 -17.96
C ASN A 105 -5.41 -11.70 -17.68
N LYS A 106 -4.52 -12.31 -16.88
CA LYS A 106 -4.67 -13.70 -16.43
C LYS A 106 -5.80 -13.88 -15.43
N GLY A 107 -6.00 -12.92 -14.53
CA GLY A 107 -7.09 -12.94 -13.56
C GLY A 107 -8.48 -12.79 -14.18
N ILE A 108 -8.60 -12.06 -15.31
CA ILE A 108 -9.86 -11.88 -16.03
C ILE A 108 -10.21 -13.07 -16.96
N LYS A 109 -9.21 -13.85 -17.39
CA LYS A 109 -9.41 -15.04 -18.24
C LYS A 109 -9.71 -16.33 -17.46
N LYS A 110 -9.83 -16.27 -16.14
CA LYS A 110 -10.15 -17.40 -15.27
C LYS A 110 -11.53 -17.20 -14.64
#